data_AF-A0A7Y5M7U6-F1
#
_entry.id   AF-A0A7Y5M7U6-F1
#
_cell.length_a   1.000
_cell.length_b   1.000
_cell.length_c   1.000
_cell.angle_alpha   90.00
_cell.angle_beta   90.00
_cell.angle_gamma   90.00
#
_symmetry.space_group_name_H-M   'P 1'
#
loop_
_entity.id
_entity.type
_entity.pdbx_description
1 polymer ?
#
loop_
_entity_poly.entity_id
_entity_poly.type
_entity_poly.pdbx_seq_one_letter_code
_entity_poly.pdbx_strand_id
1 'polypeptide(L)' 'MSEQNHAPAPHDENQLIAERRDKLRALREAQAQGKGVAFPNNFKPAHQAVALH' A
#
# COMPACT_ATOMS: atom_id res chain seq x y z
N MET A 1 2.05 -29.70 -10.04
CA MET A 1 1.98 -29.54 -8.57
C MET A 1 1.25 -28.24 -8.30
N SER A 2 0.13 -28.33 -7.59
CA SER A 2 -0.98 -27.38 -7.49
C SER A 2 -0.58 -25.93 -7.21
N GLU A 3 -0.90 -25.01 -8.12
CA GLU A 3 -0.97 -23.58 -7.83
C GLU A 3 -2.19 -23.33 -6.93
N GLN A 4 -1.94 -23.28 -5.63
CA GLN A 4 -2.94 -22.89 -4.64
C GLN A 4 -3.21 -21.38 -4.77
N ASN A 5 -4.02 -20.99 -5.76
CA ASN A 5 -4.63 -19.67 -5.83
C ASN A 5 -5.50 -19.49 -4.57
N HIS A 6 -4.91 -18.94 -3.51
CA HIS A 6 -5.65 -18.45 -2.36
C HIS A 6 -6.50 -17.28 -2.86
N ALA A 7 -7.70 -17.57 -3.37
CA ALA A 7 -8.74 -16.56 -3.44
C ALA A 7 -8.89 -16.04 -2.01
N PRO A 8 -8.63 -14.74 -1.75
CA PRO A 8 -8.75 -14.22 -0.41
C PRO A 8 -10.17 -14.54 0.07
N ALA A 9 -10.29 -15.09 1.29
CA ALA A 9 -11.59 -15.19 1.97
C ALA A 9 -12.32 -13.85 1.79
N PRO A 10 -13.66 -13.83 1.63
CA PRO A 10 -14.41 -12.59 1.45
C PRO A 10 -14.09 -11.67 2.61
N HIS A 11 -13.11 -10.80 2.40
CA HIS A 11 -12.77 -9.77 3.36
C HIS A 11 -13.96 -8.84 3.34
N ASP A 12 -14.28 -8.26 4.48
CA ASP A 12 -15.19 -7.13 4.48
C ASP A 12 -14.45 -5.98 3.79
N GLU A 13 -14.46 -5.99 2.45
CA GLU A 13 -13.72 -5.07 1.59
C GLU A 13 -14.10 -3.64 1.92
N ASN A 14 -15.36 -3.42 2.33
CA ASN A 14 -15.84 -2.13 2.79
C ASN A 14 -15.09 -1.67 4.05
N GLN A 15 -14.87 -2.54 5.03
CA GLN A 15 -14.07 -2.23 6.23
C GLN A 15 -12.62 -1.93 5.85
N LEU A 16 -12.01 -2.78 5.02
CA LEU A 16 -10.61 -2.61 4.59
C LEU A 16 -10.41 -1.32 3.77
N ILE A 17 -11.37 -0.97 2.93
CA ILE A 17 -11.38 0.28 2.16
C ILE A 17 -11.55 1.48 3.10
N ALA A 18 -12.44 1.40 4.09
CA ALA A 18 -12.63 2.47 5.08
C ALA A 18 -11.31 2.77 5.83
N GLU A 19 -10.63 1.74 6.33
CA GLU A 19 -9.35 1.89 7.01
C GLU A 19 -8.27 2.50 6.10
N ARG A 20 -8.19 2.05 4.84
CA ARG A 20 -7.23 2.60 3.87
C ARG A 20 -7.51 4.07 3.59
N ARG A 21 -8.78 4.48 3.50
CA ARG A 21 -9.18 5.88 3.28
C ARG A 21 -8.82 6.77 4.47
N ASP A 22 -9.01 6.29 5.69
CA ASP A 22 -8.68 7.06 6.88
C ASP A 22 -7.17 7.21 7.07
N LYS A 23 -6.39 6.15 6.83
CA LYS A 23 -4.92 6.24 6.78
C LYS A 23 -4.44 7.23 5.73
N LEU A 24 -5.04 7.20 4.54
CA LEU A 24 -4.73 8.13 3.46
C LEU A 24 -5.05 9.58 3.83
N ARG A 25 -6.16 9.82 4.52
CA ARG A 25 -6.55 11.14 5.01
C ARG A 25 -5.51 11.70 5.98
N ALA A 26 -5.12 10.90 6.98
CA ALA A 26 -4.09 11.28 7.94
C ALA A 26 -2.74 11.61 7.27
N LEU A 27 -2.35 10.86 6.24
CA LEU A 27 -1.13 11.14 5.46
C LEU A 27 -1.22 12.47 4.69
N ARG A 28 -2.39 12.81 4.13
CA ARG A 28 -2.61 14.09 3.45
C ARG A 28 -2.69 15.27 4.41
N GLU A 29 -3.33 15.11 5.57
CA GLU A 29 -3.36 16.13 6.62
C GLU A 29 -1.97 16.42 7.16
N ALA A 30 -1.16 15.37 7.38
CA ALA A 30 0.25 15.48 7.70
C ALA A 30 1.01 16.30 6.64
N GLN A 31 0.79 16.03 5.34
CA GLN A 31 1.38 16.83 4.26
C GLN A 31 0.92 18.30 4.31
N ALA A 32 -0.38 18.56 4.55
CA ALA A 32 -0.90 19.93 4.66
C ALA A 32 -0.32 20.69 5.87
N GLN A 33 0.00 19.98 6.95
CA GLN A 33 0.72 20.52 8.11
C GLN A 33 2.23 20.74 7.85
N GLY A 34 2.69 20.54 6.62
CA GLY A 34 4.10 20.72 6.24
C GLY A 34 4.99 19.51 6.51
N LYS A 35 4.43 18.34 6.86
CA LYS A 35 5.19 17.08 6.84
C LYS A 35 5.40 16.62 5.38
N GLY A 36 6.14 15.53 5.21
CA GLY A 36 6.48 15.00 3.88
C GLY A 36 5.28 14.69 2.98
N VAL A 37 5.54 14.61 1.66
CA VAL A 37 4.52 14.34 0.64
C VAL A 37 3.90 12.95 0.85
N ALA A 38 2.57 12.86 0.86
CA ALA A 38 1.86 11.60 1.14
C ALA A 38 2.23 10.46 0.18
N PHE A 39 2.56 10.79 -1.07
CA PHE A 39 3.03 9.84 -2.09
C PHE A 39 4.29 10.41 -2.78
N PRO A 40 5.49 10.17 -2.23
CA PRO A 40 6.71 10.66 -2.82
C PRO A 40 7.11 9.82 -4.05
N ASN A 41 7.50 10.48 -5.15
CA ASN A 41 8.05 9.82 -6.34
C ASN A 41 9.57 9.99 -6.43
N ASN A 42 10.28 9.68 -5.33
CA ASN A 42 11.74 9.84 -5.25
C ASN A 42 12.48 8.53 -4.96
N PHE A 43 11.74 7.44 -4.73
CA PHE A 43 12.32 6.14 -4.46
C PHE A 43 12.84 5.50 -5.76
N LYS A 44 14.13 5.14 -5.78
CA LYS A 44 14.79 4.45 -6.89
C LYS A 44 15.32 3.11 -6.40
N PRO A 45 14.62 1.99 -6.63
CA PRO A 45 15.07 0.68 -6.18
C PRO A 45 16.36 0.24 -6.90
N ALA A 46 17.34 -0.25 -6.14
CA ALA A 46 18.63 -0.73 -6.68
C ALA A 46 18.56 -2.17 -7.20
N HIS A 47 17.68 -2.99 -6.61
CA HIS A 47 17.50 -4.40 -6.99
C HIS A 47 16.02 -4.67 -7.26
N GLN A 48 15.75 -5.54 -8.23
CA GLN A 48 14.44 -6.10 -8.47
C GLN A 48 14.45 -7.54 -7.99
N ALA A 49 13.33 -8.00 -7.41
CA ALA A 49 13.23 -9.35 -6.83
C ALA A 49 13.58 -10.46 -7.83
N VAL A 50 13.40 -10.24 -9.13
CA VAL A 50 13.76 -11.17 -10.20
C VAL A 50 15.27 -11.53 -10.23
N ALA A 51 16.12 -10.68 -9.63
CA ALA A 51 17.56 -10.90 -9.57
C ALA A 51 17.99 -11.75 -8.34
N LEU A 52 17.05 -12.09 -7.46
CA LEU A 52 17.26 -12.95 -6.30
C LEU A 52 16.61 -14.30 -6.61
N HIS A 53 17.39 -15.25 -7.15
CA HIS A 53 17.00 -16.65 -7.30
C HIS A 53 17.40 -17.46 -6.08
#